data_AF-A0A0G4NNX2-F1
#
_entry.id   AF-A0A0G4NNX2-F1
#
_cell.length_a   1.000
_cell.length_b   1.000
_cell.length_c   1.000
_cell.angle_alpha   90.00
_cell.angle_beta   90.00
_cell.angle_gamma   90.00
#
_symmetry.space_group_name_H-M   'P 1'
#
loop_
_entity.id
_entity.type
_entity.pdbx_description
1 polymer ?
#
loop_
_entity_poly.entity_id
_entity_poly.type
_entity_poly.pdbx_seq_one_letter_code
_entity_poly.pdbx_strand_id
1 'polypeptide(L)'
;MAGSRASSFLSDLSERSSPDSFATAVQTPGGVAKNEDKTLRIHNNDGAAIHSTIVNNSVVFRYEEPNPMTRWDSPLFTLIWEDDDAQAKSVFASLWEAVAGEGRKAVKPNQATVQRSRDAGGDYLYVLDRETQDIVRRILEGQGEEGGGTVSVPNGGDARARELTVALPGRKLGVPQMQRHRRAFVGLNRGGIGLEGVGEFTVTRMREGFVGYLNDAFDKEDV
;
A
#
# COMPACT_ATOMS: atom_id res chain seq x y z
N MET A 1 44.75 14.66 41.19
CA MET A 1 44.49 16.11 41.33
C MET A 1 43.98 16.59 39.97
N ALA A 2 42.68 16.63 39.72
CA ALA A 2 41.64 17.57 40.22
C ALA A 2 41.47 18.80 39.30
N GLY A 3 40.22 19.04 38.86
CA GLY A 3 39.71 20.29 38.26
C GLY A 3 39.54 20.23 36.73
N SER A 4 38.41 19.77 36.17
CA SER A 4 37.09 20.46 36.05
C SER A 4 37.12 21.75 35.24
N ARG A 5 36.75 21.68 33.94
CA ARG A 5 36.18 22.78 33.14
C ARG A 5 35.26 22.22 32.06
N ALA A 6 34.02 21.90 32.43
CA ALA A 6 32.92 21.71 31.49
C ALA A 6 31.65 22.28 32.14
N SER A 7 31.43 23.58 31.97
CA SER A 7 30.20 24.26 32.38
C SER A 7 30.11 25.57 31.61
N SER A 8 29.39 25.54 30.48
CA SER A 8 28.76 26.71 29.86
C SER A 8 28.05 26.29 28.56
N PHE A 9 27.00 25.45 28.64
CA PHE A 9 26.16 25.15 27.46
C PHE A 9 24.69 24.79 27.82
N LEU A 10 24.20 25.21 29.00
CA LEU A 10 22.81 24.98 29.41
C LEU A 10 22.23 26.20 30.13
N SER A 11 22.03 27.29 29.38
CA SER A 11 21.26 28.45 29.87
C SER A 11 20.74 29.32 28.72
N ASP A 12 20.17 28.72 27.68
CA ASP A 12 19.50 29.50 26.62
C ASP A 12 18.36 28.74 25.93
N LEU A 13 17.37 28.33 26.72
CA LEU A 13 16.12 27.79 26.18
C LEU A 13 14.94 28.06 27.12
N SER A 14 14.69 29.35 27.43
CA SER A 14 13.54 29.77 28.24
C SER A 14 12.70 30.90 27.63
N GLU A 15 13.03 31.43 26.46
CA GLU A 15 12.27 32.55 25.90
C GLU A 15 12.07 32.42 24.40
N ARG A 16 11.03 31.68 24.00
CA ARG A 16 10.15 32.01 22.86
C ARG A 16 9.12 30.91 22.64
N SER A 17 7.92 31.12 23.19
CA SER A 17 6.71 30.54 22.61
C SER A 17 5.52 31.41 23.01
N SER A 18 5.32 32.50 22.26
CA SER A 18 4.06 33.25 22.26
C SER A 18 3.22 32.72 21.10
N PRO A 19 2.09 32.05 21.33
CA PRO A 19 1.14 31.73 20.27
C PRO A 19 0.05 32.82 20.25
N ASP A 20 0.45 34.06 19.95
CA ASP A 20 -0.49 35.12 19.56
C ASP A 20 -0.63 35.09 18.04
N SER A 21 -1.42 34.15 17.52
CA SER A 21 -2.02 34.27 16.19
C SER A 21 -2.96 33.10 15.99
N PHE A 22 -4.27 33.38 15.99
CA PHE A 22 -5.38 32.69 15.30
C PHE A 22 -6.68 32.85 16.10
N ALA A 23 -7.02 34.11 16.43
CA ALA A 23 -8.39 34.48 16.77
C ALA A 23 -9.08 34.94 15.48
N THR A 24 -9.58 33.99 14.68
CA THR A 24 -10.52 34.30 13.61
C THR A 24 -11.89 34.51 14.26
N ALA A 25 -12.34 35.77 14.28
CA ALA A 25 -13.66 36.16 14.73
C ALA A 25 -14.74 35.54 13.83
N VAL A 26 -15.56 34.64 14.38
CA VAL A 26 -16.87 34.29 13.83
C VAL A 26 -17.89 35.21 14.51
N GLN A 27 -18.39 36.17 13.75
CA GLN A 27 -19.44 37.08 14.16
C GLN A 27 -20.80 36.43 13.88
N THR A 28 -21.62 36.23 14.91
CA THR A 28 -23.05 35.94 14.79
C THR A 28 -23.83 36.92 15.69
N PRO A 29 -24.90 37.57 15.20
CA PRO A 29 -25.56 38.64 15.93
C PRO A 29 -26.70 38.13 16.83
N GLY A 30 -26.90 38.84 17.94
CA GLY A 30 -28.22 38.99 18.57
C GLY A 30 -28.53 38.01 19.71
N GLY A 31 -28.72 38.56 20.91
CA GLY A 31 -29.34 37.83 22.02
C GLY A 31 -28.85 38.29 23.39
N VAL A 32 -29.29 39.46 23.85
CA VAL A 32 -29.11 39.89 25.24
C VAL A 32 -30.05 39.05 26.12
N ALA A 33 -29.50 38.08 26.83
CA ALA A 33 -30.16 37.48 27.98
C ALA A 33 -29.40 37.91 29.24
N LYS A 34 -30.01 38.83 29.99
CA LYS A 34 -29.64 39.13 31.37
C LYS A 34 -29.77 37.84 32.18
N ASN A 35 -28.71 37.41 32.84
CA ASN A 35 -28.81 36.58 34.04
C ASN A 35 -27.66 36.94 34.98
N GLU A 36 -28.09 37.27 36.17
CA GLU A 36 -27.39 37.96 37.24
C GLU A 36 -26.71 36.90 38.09
N ASP A 37 -25.41 37.09 38.32
CA ASP A 37 -24.64 36.63 39.48
C ASP A 37 -24.90 35.23 40.03
N LYS A 38 -24.18 34.26 39.45
CA LYS A 38 -23.38 33.28 40.22
C LYS A 38 -22.07 33.03 39.48
N THR A 39 -21.22 34.04 39.45
CA THR A 39 -19.80 33.84 39.13
C THR A 39 -19.18 33.01 40.25
N LEU A 40 -19.14 31.69 40.05
CA LEU A 40 -18.19 30.83 40.74
C LEU A 40 -16.83 31.45 40.50
N ARG A 41 -16.26 32.08 41.52
CA ARG A 41 -14.89 32.59 41.48
C ARG A 41 -14.00 31.35 41.38
N ILE A 42 -13.69 30.97 40.14
CA ILE A 42 -12.73 29.91 39.85
C ILE A 42 -11.39 30.45 40.33
N HIS A 43 -10.91 29.94 41.46
CA HIS A 43 -9.56 30.19 41.89
C HIS A 43 -8.65 29.63 40.78
N ASN A 44 -7.75 30.45 40.26
CA ASN A 44 -6.91 30.19 39.08
C ASN A 44 -5.95 28.98 39.23
N ASN A 45 -6.09 28.18 40.29
CA ASN A 45 -5.32 26.96 40.51
C ASN A 45 -6.03 25.68 40.05
N ASP A 46 -7.33 25.75 39.73
CA ASP A 46 -8.14 24.56 39.42
C ASP A 46 -8.28 24.32 37.90
N GLY A 47 -7.92 25.28 37.06
CA GLY A 47 -8.11 25.22 35.61
C GLY A 47 -7.40 24.03 34.94
N ALA A 48 -6.21 23.66 35.43
CA ALA A 48 -5.48 22.49 34.95
C ALA A 48 -6.15 21.16 35.37
N ALA A 49 -6.68 21.10 36.60
CA ALA A 49 -7.38 19.92 37.10
C ALA A 49 -8.73 19.71 36.40
N ILE A 50 -9.45 20.79 36.09
CA ILE A 50 -10.72 20.75 35.37
C ILE A 50 -10.48 20.38 33.90
N HIS A 51 -9.46 20.95 33.24
CA HIS A 51 -9.09 20.57 31.87
C HIS A 51 -8.67 19.10 31.80
N SER A 52 -7.84 18.63 32.73
CA SER A 52 -7.45 17.22 32.81
C SER A 52 -8.65 16.30 33.02
N THR A 53 -9.59 16.67 33.89
CA THR A 53 -10.76 15.81 34.20
C THR A 53 -11.77 15.78 33.05
N ILE A 54 -12.05 16.93 32.42
CA ILE A 54 -12.95 17.01 31.27
C ILE A 54 -12.38 16.28 30.07
N VAL A 55 -11.09 16.47 29.77
CA VAL A 55 -10.42 15.76 28.66
C VAL A 55 -10.41 14.26 28.93
N ASN A 56 -10.01 13.82 30.13
CA ASN A 56 -10.01 12.40 30.50
C ASN A 56 -11.41 11.79 30.38
N ASN A 57 -12.44 12.43 30.95
CA ASN A 57 -13.82 11.92 30.86
C ASN A 57 -14.30 11.89 29.41
N SER A 58 -14.03 12.93 28.63
CA SER A 58 -14.46 12.99 27.22
C SER A 58 -13.81 11.90 26.35
N VAL A 59 -12.56 11.51 26.66
CA VAL A 59 -11.84 10.45 25.95
C VAL A 59 -12.38 9.08 26.37
N VAL A 60 -12.61 8.85 27.66
CA VAL A 60 -13.19 7.60 28.16
C VAL A 60 -14.59 7.36 27.59
N PHE A 61 -15.44 8.40 27.51
CA PHE A 61 -16.79 8.25 26.94
C PHE A 61 -16.83 8.02 25.43
N ARG A 62 -15.73 8.27 24.71
CA ARG A 62 -15.62 8.06 23.24
C ARG A 62 -14.79 6.84 22.87
N TYR A 63 -14.27 6.11 23.86
CA TYR A 63 -13.51 4.90 23.62
C TYR A 63 -14.45 3.80 23.11
N GLU A 64 -14.10 3.22 21.97
CA GLU A 64 -14.72 2.02 21.43
C GLU A 64 -13.68 0.89 21.44
N GLU A 65 -14.08 -0.33 21.82
CA GLU A 65 -13.17 -1.46 21.82
C GLU A 65 -12.78 -1.85 20.39
N PRO A 66 -11.51 -2.27 20.17
CA PRO A 66 -11.07 -2.77 18.87
C PRO A 66 -11.99 -3.88 18.34
N ASN A 67 -12.46 -3.75 17.10
CA ASN A 67 -13.40 -4.69 16.51
C ASN A 67 -12.71 -5.94 15.94
N PRO A 68 -12.88 -7.13 16.54
CA PRO A 68 -12.19 -8.34 16.11
C PRO A 68 -12.64 -8.85 14.73
N MET A 69 -13.82 -8.45 14.26
CA MET A 69 -14.35 -8.82 12.94
C MET A 69 -13.71 -8.02 11.81
N THR A 70 -13.05 -6.91 12.12
CA THR A 70 -12.41 -6.04 11.13
C THR A 70 -10.92 -6.33 11.07
N ARG A 71 -10.42 -6.72 9.90
CA ARG A 71 -9.02 -7.15 9.71
C ARG A 71 -7.97 -6.15 10.21
N TRP A 72 -8.23 -4.85 10.08
CA TRP A 72 -7.30 -3.79 10.46
C TRP A 72 -7.49 -3.28 11.89
N ASP A 73 -8.56 -3.69 12.56
CA ASP A 73 -8.95 -3.27 13.92
C ASP A 73 -9.05 -4.44 14.90
N SER A 74 -8.62 -5.64 14.47
CA SER A 74 -8.58 -6.83 15.30
C SER A 74 -7.31 -6.80 16.16
N PRO A 75 -7.43 -6.83 17.51
CA PRO A 75 -6.28 -6.71 18.40
C PRO A 75 -5.42 -7.99 18.33
N LEU A 76 -4.11 -7.83 18.13
CA LEU A 76 -3.18 -8.95 18.03
C LEU A 76 -2.72 -9.49 19.40
N PHE A 77 -2.61 -8.59 20.37
CA PHE A 77 -2.31 -8.89 21.76
C PHE A 77 -3.25 -8.07 22.63
N THR A 78 -3.84 -8.68 23.64
CA THR A 78 -4.73 -8.02 24.60
C THR A 78 -4.15 -8.19 25.99
N LEU A 79 -4.10 -7.09 26.74
CA LEU A 79 -3.72 -7.05 28.15
C LEU A 79 -4.80 -6.28 28.89
N ILE A 80 -5.38 -6.87 29.92
CA ILE A 80 -6.43 -6.26 30.75
C ILE A 80 -5.84 -5.91 32.10
N TRP A 81 -6.39 -4.89 32.76
CA TRP A 81 -5.94 -4.46 34.09
C TRP A 81 -6.02 -5.55 35.17
N GLU A 82 -6.93 -6.51 35.00
CA GLU A 82 -7.15 -7.62 35.94
C GLU A 82 -6.17 -8.80 35.73
N ASP A 83 -5.35 -8.76 34.67
CA ASP A 83 -4.38 -9.83 34.39
C ASP A 83 -3.28 -9.86 35.47
N ASP A 84 -2.89 -11.07 35.86
CA ASP A 84 -1.79 -11.25 36.81
C ASP A 84 -0.40 -11.09 36.14
N ASP A 85 0.64 -11.00 36.97
CA ASP A 85 2.02 -10.87 36.51
C ASP A 85 2.46 -12.00 35.57
N ALA A 86 1.88 -13.20 35.71
CA ALA A 86 2.23 -14.35 34.89
C ALA A 86 1.62 -14.22 33.49
N GLN A 87 0.35 -13.83 33.41
CA GLN A 87 -0.37 -13.56 32.18
C GLN A 87 0.25 -12.39 31.42
N ALA A 88 0.59 -11.29 32.11
CA ALA A 88 1.28 -10.17 31.50
C ALA A 88 2.62 -10.60 30.87
N LYS A 89 3.45 -11.35 31.59
CA LYS A 89 4.73 -11.88 31.06
C LYS A 89 4.53 -12.79 29.86
N SER A 90 3.48 -13.61 29.84
CA SER A 90 3.14 -14.48 28.71
C SER A 90 2.79 -13.67 27.45
N VAL A 91 2.00 -12.60 27.60
CA VAL A 91 1.66 -11.68 26.50
C VAL A 91 2.91 -10.98 25.97
N PHE A 92 3.79 -10.50 26.85
CA PHE A 92 5.06 -9.89 26.44
C PHE A 92 6.00 -10.88 25.74
N ALA A 93 6.07 -12.13 26.19
CA ALA A 93 6.84 -13.17 25.51
C ALA A 93 6.28 -13.45 24.11
N SER A 94 4.95 -13.50 23.96
CA SER A 94 4.29 -13.68 22.67
C SER A 94 4.52 -12.49 21.72
N LEU A 95 4.52 -11.26 22.25
CA LEU A 95 4.86 -10.04 21.51
C LEU A 95 6.31 -10.09 21.03
N TRP A 96 7.23 -10.48 21.91
CA TRP A 96 8.65 -10.60 21.57
C TRP A 96 8.86 -11.65 20.48
N GLU A 97 8.20 -12.81 20.58
CA GLU A 97 8.30 -13.87 19.58
C GLU A 97 7.79 -13.40 18.21
N ALA A 98 6.68 -12.65 18.17
CA ALA A 98 6.12 -12.11 16.93
C ALA A 98 7.01 -11.05 16.26
N VAL A 99 7.72 -10.22 17.04
CA VAL A 99 8.55 -9.12 16.53
C VAL A 99 9.99 -9.54 16.24
N ALA A 100 10.60 -10.29 17.16
CA ALA A 100 12.03 -10.59 17.19
C ALA A 100 12.35 -12.09 17.34
N GLY A 101 11.35 -12.94 17.56
CA GLY A 101 11.52 -14.39 17.70
C GLY A 101 11.96 -15.12 16.44
N GLU A 102 12.28 -16.40 16.59
CA GLU A 102 12.72 -17.26 15.48
C GLU A 102 11.53 -17.82 14.67
N GLY A 103 10.34 -17.88 15.26
CA GLY A 103 9.07 -18.29 14.65
C GLY A 103 8.35 -17.19 13.87
N ARG A 104 9.05 -16.10 13.50
CA ARG A 104 8.48 -14.97 12.76
C ARG A 104 7.79 -15.45 11.48
N LYS A 105 6.47 -15.30 11.43
CA LYS A 105 5.72 -15.43 10.18
C LYS A 105 6.18 -14.30 9.26
N ALA A 106 6.89 -14.65 8.18
CA ALA A 106 7.35 -13.66 7.21
C ALA A 106 6.18 -12.78 6.76
N VAL A 107 6.18 -11.52 7.22
CA VAL A 107 5.13 -10.55 6.89
C VAL A 107 5.32 -10.19 5.44
N LYS A 108 4.46 -10.72 4.56
CA LYS A 108 4.43 -10.32 3.15
C LYS A 108 4.12 -8.83 3.11
N PRO A 109 5.05 -7.96 2.66
CA PRO A 109 4.83 -6.53 2.64
C PRO A 109 3.59 -6.21 1.81
N ASN A 110 2.79 -5.25 2.29
CA ASN A 110 1.61 -4.80 1.58
C ASN A 110 2.03 -4.32 0.19
N GLN A 111 1.46 -4.90 -0.86
CA GLN A 111 1.84 -4.61 -2.25
C GLN A 111 1.54 -3.17 -2.66
N ALA A 112 0.74 -2.44 -1.87
CA ALA A 112 0.53 -1.01 -2.02
C ALA A 112 1.75 -0.16 -1.59
N THR A 113 2.59 -0.66 -0.68
CA THR A 113 3.70 0.10 -0.07
C THR A 113 5.09 -0.31 -0.56
N VAL A 114 5.19 -1.34 -1.40
CA VAL A 114 6.46 -1.69 -2.07
C VAL A 114 6.75 -0.60 -3.11
N GLN A 115 7.85 0.13 -2.92
CA GLN A 115 8.31 1.12 -3.89
C GLN A 115 8.61 0.39 -5.21
N ARG A 116 7.85 0.72 -6.25
CA ARG A 116 8.01 0.10 -7.57
C ARG A 116 9.26 0.68 -8.21
N SER A 117 10.09 -0.18 -8.79
CA SER A 117 11.33 0.20 -9.48
C SER A 117 11.06 1.33 -10.47
N ARG A 118 11.82 2.42 -10.31
CA ARG A 118 11.67 3.72 -10.95
C ARG A 118 11.96 3.71 -12.46
N ASP A 119 12.34 2.55 -13.02
CA ASP A 119 13.03 2.45 -14.31
C ASP A 119 12.16 1.89 -15.45
N ALA A 120 10.87 1.64 -15.21
CA ALA A 120 9.92 1.58 -16.31
C ALA A 120 9.73 3.03 -16.80
N GLY A 121 10.60 3.49 -17.71
CA GLY A 121 10.56 4.83 -18.30
C GLY A 121 9.12 5.21 -18.65
N GLY A 122 8.75 6.48 -18.49
CA GLY A 122 7.35 6.94 -18.48
C GLY A 122 6.45 6.51 -19.67
N ASP A 123 7.03 5.92 -20.71
CA ASP A 123 6.37 5.35 -21.88
C ASP A 123 6.12 3.82 -21.82
N TYR A 124 6.50 3.14 -20.74
CA TYR A 124 6.44 1.67 -20.63
C TYR A 124 5.05 1.10 -20.94
N LEU A 125 4.00 1.67 -20.34
CA LEU A 125 2.63 1.17 -20.54
C LEU A 125 2.17 1.35 -21.98
N TYR A 126 2.61 2.41 -22.64
CA TYR A 126 2.31 2.66 -24.04
C TYR A 126 3.03 1.64 -24.93
N VAL A 127 4.33 1.42 -24.70
CA VAL A 127 5.12 0.42 -25.43
C VAL A 127 4.54 -0.98 -25.23
N LEU A 128 4.21 -1.36 -23.99
CA LEU A 128 3.58 -2.65 -23.67
C LEU A 128 2.25 -2.83 -24.42
N ASP A 129 1.38 -1.82 -24.40
CA ASP A 129 0.08 -1.86 -25.08
C ASP A 129 0.25 -2.04 -26.59
N ARG A 130 1.18 -1.26 -27.19
CA ARG A 130 1.52 -1.33 -28.60
C ARG A 130 2.06 -2.71 -29.00
N GLU A 131 3.05 -3.22 -28.28
CA GLU A 131 3.71 -4.49 -28.61
C GLU A 131 2.75 -5.68 -28.46
N THR A 132 1.92 -5.70 -27.41
CA THR A 132 0.91 -6.75 -27.23
C THR A 132 -0.18 -6.68 -28.31
N GLN A 133 -0.60 -5.48 -28.72
CA GLN A 133 -1.55 -5.29 -29.82
C GLN A 133 -0.99 -5.82 -31.16
N ASP A 134 0.29 -5.58 -31.42
CA ASP A 134 0.97 -6.05 -32.64
C ASP A 134 1.14 -7.58 -32.67
N ILE A 135 1.28 -8.24 -31.51
CA ILE A 135 1.27 -9.70 -31.40
C ILE A 135 -0.14 -10.25 -31.69
N VAL A 136 -1.17 -9.68 -31.07
CA VAL A 136 -2.57 -10.08 -31.30
C VAL A 136 -2.94 -10.00 -32.78
N ARG A 137 -2.54 -8.92 -33.46
CA ARG A 137 -2.80 -8.76 -34.90
C ARG A 137 -2.18 -9.89 -35.72
N ARG A 138 -0.91 -10.22 -35.47
CA ARG A 138 -0.21 -11.30 -36.18
C ARG A 138 -0.83 -12.66 -35.93
N ILE A 139 -1.27 -12.95 -34.71
CA ILE A 139 -1.98 -14.21 -34.38
C ILE A 139 -3.28 -14.30 -35.17
N LEU A 140 -4.04 -13.21 -35.23
CA LEU A 140 -5.33 -13.19 -35.94
C LEU A 140 -5.18 -13.32 -37.46
N GLU A 141 -4.08 -12.82 -38.03
CA GLU A 141 -3.73 -12.93 -39.46
C GLU A 141 -3.11 -14.30 -39.81
N GLY A 142 -2.33 -14.89 -38.89
CA GLY A 142 -1.61 -16.14 -39.10
C GLY A 142 -2.42 -17.41 -38.78
N GLN A 143 -3.61 -17.29 -38.19
CA GLN A 143 -4.45 -18.45 -37.90
C GLN A 143 -5.08 -19.03 -39.19
N GLY A 144 -5.04 -20.36 -39.33
CA GLY A 144 -5.72 -21.06 -40.43
C GLY A 144 -7.25 -21.03 -40.30
N GLU A 145 -7.97 -21.38 -41.37
CA GLU A 145 -9.44 -21.34 -41.38
C GLU A 145 -10.09 -22.28 -40.34
N GLU A 146 -9.49 -23.46 -40.12
CA GLU A 146 -9.94 -24.46 -39.14
C GLU A 146 -9.55 -24.13 -37.68
N GLY A 147 -8.65 -23.16 -37.47
CA GLY A 147 -8.04 -22.91 -36.16
C GLY A 147 -6.92 -23.90 -35.83
N GLY A 148 -6.20 -23.64 -34.73
CA GLY A 148 -5.01 -24.42 -34.36
C GLY A 148 -3.75 -24.10 -35.17
N GLY A 149 -2.67 -24.80 -34.83
CA GLY A 149 -1.36 -24.66 -35.44
C GLY A 149 -0.39 -23.81 -34.62
N THR A 150 0.71 -23.39 -35.25
CA THR A 150 1.71 -22.53 -34.62
C THR A 150 1.86 -21.24 -35.42
N VAL A 151 1.91 -20.10 -34.73
CA VAL A 151 2.15 -18.80 -35.36
C VAL A 151 3.50 -18.27 -34.90
N SER A 152 4.33 -17.89 -35.87
CA SER A 152 5.61 -17.24 -35.61
C SER A 152 5.43 -15.73 -35.46
N VAL A 153 5.98 -15.19 -34.37
CA VAL A 153 5.91 -13.77 -34.01
C VAL A 153 7.33 -13.26 -33.74
N PRO A 154 7.78 -12.17 -34.39
CA PRO A 154 9.12 -11.65 -34.12
C PRO A 154 9.27 -11.21 -32.66
N ASN A 155 10.48 -11.30 -32.11
CA ASN A 155 10.82 -10.89 -30.73
C ASN A 155 11.36 -9.44 -30.64
N GLY A 156 11.09 -8.62 -31.67
CA GLY A 156 11.55 -7.24 -31.75
C GLY A 156 11.25 -6.60 -33.11
N GLY A 157 11.63 -5.32 -33.25
CA GLY A 157 11.48 -4.55 -34.49
C GLY A 157 12.61 -4.72 -35.51
N ASP A 158 13.72 -5.35 -35.12
CA ASP A 158 14.89 -5.53 -35.99
C ASP A 158 14.78 -6.81 -36.83
N ALA A 159 15.34 -6.76 -38.05
CA ALA A 159 15.35 -7.89 -38.99
C ALA A 159 16.13 -9.14 -38.51
N ARG A 160 16.83 -9.04 -37.38
CA ARG A 160 17.53 -10.16 -36.70
C ARG A 160 16.83 -10.63 -35.42
N ALA A 161 15.63 -10.13 -35.15
CA ALA A 161 14.87 -10.53 -33.99
C ALA A 161 14.60 -12.04 -34.03
N ARG A 162 14.82 -12.72 -32.91
CA ARG A 162 14.42 -14.12 -32.74
C ARG A 162 12.93 -14.28 -33.03
N GLU A 163 12.52 -15.43 -33.53
CA GLU A 163 11.11 -15.75 -33.68
C GLU A 163 10.59 -16.42 -32.40
N LEU A 164 9.40 -16.00 -31.96
CA LEU A 164 8.64 -16.59 -30.86
C LEU A 164 7.50 -17.41 -31.45
N THR A 165 7.27 -18.59 -30.90
CA THR A 165 6.21 -19.48 -31.37
C THR A 165 5.02 -19.43 -30.41
N VAL A 166 3.86 -19.10 -30.95
CA VAL A 166 2.57 -19.20 -30.25
C VAL A 166 1.89 -20.48 -30.69
N ALA A 167 1.64 -21.40 -29.76
CA ALA A 167 0.86 -22.60 -30.02
C ALA A 167 -0.63 -22.25 -29.91
N LEU A 168 -1.37 -22.37 -31.01
CA LEU A 168 -2.79 -22.07 -31.02
C LEU A 168 -3.59 -23.30 -30.58
N PRO A 169 -4.64 -23.11 -29.76
CA PRO A 169 -5.55 -24.20 -29.41
C PRO A 169 -6.27 -24.70 -30.66
N GLY A 170 -6.79 -25.93 -30.65
CA GLY A 170 -7.46 -26.59 -31.79
C GLY A 170 -8.78 -25.97 -32.25
N ARG A 171 -8.98 -24.67 -31.99
CA ARG A 171 -10.15 -23.87 -32.34
C ARG A 171 -9.71 -22.49 -32.85
N LYS A 172 -10.57 -21.85 -33.61
CA LYS A 172 -10.33 -20.48 -34.11
C LYS A 172 -10.44 -19.46 -32.97
N LEU A 173 -9.46 -18.56 -32.87
CA LEU A 173 -9.42 -17.53 -31.84
C LEU A 173 -10.12 -16.26 -32.33
N GLY A 174 -11.16 -15.84 -31.61
CA GLY A 174 -11.89 -14.62 -31.93
C GLY A 174 -11.17 -13.35 -31.45
N VAL A 175 -11.41 -12.23 -32.14
CA VAL A 175 -10.96 -10.89 -31.70
C VAL A 175 -11.34 -10.60 -30.23
N PRO A 176 -12.57 -10.90 -29.76
CA PRO A 176 -12.94 -10.62 -28.37
C PRO A 176 -12.14 -11.44 -27.36
N GLN A 177 -11.79 -12.69 -27.68
CA GLN A 177 -10.98 -13.54 -26.80
C GLN A 177 -9.57 -12.98 -26.69
N MET A 178 -8.93 -12.66 -27.82
CA MET A 178 -7.57 -12.10 -27.81
C MET A 178 -7.49 -10.77 -27.09
N GLN A 179 -8.51 -9.92 -27.22
CA GLN A 179 -8.59 -8.67 -26.47
C GLN A 179 -8.78 -8.89 -24.96
N ARG A 180 -9.43 -9.99 -24.54
CA ARG A 180 -9.51 -10.36 -23.11
C ARG A 180 -8.16 -10.81 -22.57
N HIS A 181 -7.45 -11.72 -23.25
CA HIS A 181 -6.11 -12.15 -22.83
C HIS A 181 -5.13 -10.99 -22.77
N ARG A 182 -5.18 -10.08 -23.75
CA ARG A 182 -4.39 -8.84 -23.75
C ARG A 182 -4.68 -7.96 -22.54
N ARG A 183 -5.95 -7.65 -22.26
CA ARG A 183 -6.34 -6.82 -21.09
C ARG A 183 -5.95 -7.47 -19.77
N ALA A 184 -6.09 -8.79 -19.66
CA ALA A 184 -5.66 -9.54 -18.48
C ALA A 184 -4.13 -9.41 -18.28
N PHE A 185 -3.34 -9.65 -19.32
CA PHE A 185 -1.89 -9.52 -19.28
C PHE A 185 -1.43 -8.09 -18.98
N VAL A 186 -1.98 -7.10 -19.66
CA VAL A 186 -1.67 -5.68 -19.39
C VAL A 186 -2.08 -5.31 -17.97
N GLY A 187 -3.23 -5.80 -17.47
CA GLY A 187 -3.67 -5.59 -16.09
C GLY A 187 -2.68 -6.14 -15.05
N LEU A 188 -2.16 -7.34 -15.27
CA LEU A 188 -1.12 -7.95 -14.42
C LEU A 188 0.18 -7.12 -14.42
N ASN A 189 0.58 -6.65 -15.61
CA ASN A 189 1.84 -5.92 -15.81
C ASN A 189 1.73 -4.41 -15.53
N ARG A 190 0.52 -3.86 -15.40
CA ARG A 190 0.27 -2.45 -15.04
C ARG A 190 0.70 -2.12 -13.61
N GLY A 191 0.70 -3.13 -12.74
CA GLY A 191 1.11 -3.01 -11.33
C GLY A 191 2.58 -3.33 -11.06
N GLY A 192 3.35 -3.78 -12.06
CA GLY A 192 4.75 -4.24 -11.89
C GLY A 192 4.91 -5.44 -10.94
N ILE A 193 3.84 -6.22 -10.72
CA ILE A 193 3.81 -7.32 -9.75
C ILE A 193 4.65 -8.48 -10.28
N GLY A 194 5.68 -8.89 -9.55
CA GLY A 194 6.54 -10.03 -9.89
C GLY A 194 7.79 -9.72 -10.74
N LEU A 195 8.09 -8.43 -10.93
CA LEU A 195 9.11 -7.97 -11.87
C LEU A 195 10.41 -7.46 -11.25
N GLU A 196 10.52 -7.52 -9.93
CA GLU A 196 11.72 -7.11 -9.20
C GLU A 196 12.95 -7.99 -9.52
N GLY A 197 12.72 -9.24 -9.97
CA GLY A 197 13.77 -10.16 -10.45
C GLY A 197 14.00 -10.13 -11.96
N VAL A 198 13.12 -9.47 -12.72
CA VAL A 198 13.17 -9.41 -14.18
C VAL A 198 13.58 -7.98 -14.52
N GLY A 199 14.89 -7.73 -14.64
CA GLY A 199 15.45 -6.41 -14.94
C GLY A 199 14.83 -5.69 -16.16
N GLU A 200 15.39 -4.54 -16.52
CA GLU A 200 14.89 -3.60 -17.55
C GLU A 200 13.98 -4.21 -18.63
N PHE A 201 12.76 -3.69 -18.71
CA PHE A 201 11.71 -4.19 -19.60
C PHE A 201 11.98 -3.73 -21.03
N THR A 202 12.86 -4.45 -21.71
CA THR A 202 13.08 -4.27 -23.15
C THR A 202 11.85 -4.76 -23.91
N VAL A 203 11.63 -4.21 -25.12
CA VAL A 203 10.57 -4.66 -26.05
C VAL A 203 10.59 -6.19 -26.22
N THR A 204 11.77 -6.78 -26.33
CA THR A 204 12.00 -8.22 -26.42
C THR A 204 11.38 -8.98 -25.23
N ARG A 205 11.65 -8.54 -24.00
CA ARG A 205 11.06 -9.19 -22.81
C ARG A 205 9.55 -9.06 -22.73
N MET A 206 8.99 -7.92 -23.14
CA MET A 206 7.54 -7.74 -23.16
C MET A 206 6.87 -8.75 -24.10
N ARG A 207 7.48 -8.96 -25.27
CA ARG A 207 7.00 -9.91 -26.28
C ARG A 207 7.13 -11.35 -25.81
N GLU A 208 8.29 -11.72 -25.25
CA GLU A 208 8.51 -13.04 -24.64
C GLU A 208 7.50 -13.33 -23.53
N GLY A 209 7.31 -12.39 -22.61
CA GLY A 209 6.38 -12.54 -21.49
C GLY A 209 4.93 -12.71 -21.95
N PHE A 210 4.49 -11.97 -22.97
CA PHE A 210 3.14 -12.11 -23.49
C PHE A 210 2.94 -13.43 -24.24
N VAL A 211 3.90 -13.86 -25.06
CA VAL A 211 3.83 -15.16 -25.76
C VAL A 211 3.81 -16.33 -24.76
N GLY A 212 4.67 -16.30 -23.74
CA GLY A 212 4.66 -17.30 -22.67
C GLY A 212 3.32 -17.36 -21.95
N TYR A 213 2.76 -16.20 -21.58
CA TYR A 213 1.43 -16.11 -20.98
C TYR A 213 0.33 -16.69 -21.88
N LEU A 214 0.39 -16.45 -23.20
CA LEU A 214 -0.60 -16.99 -24.13
C LEU A 214 -0.53 -18.51 -24.22
N ASN A 215 0.67 -19.07 -24.35
CA ASN A 215 0.86 -20.53 -24.39
C ASN A 215 0.36 -21.18 -23.09
N ASP A 216 0.71 -20.63 -21.93
CA ASP A 216 0.22 -21.11 -20.63
C ASP A 216 -1.31 -20.98 -20.48
N ALA A 217 -1.91 -19.93 -21.06
CA ALA A 217 -3.35 -19.71 -21.02
C ALA A 217 -4.10 -20.69 -21.92
N PHE A 218 -3.56 -21.00 -23.10
CA PHE A 218 -4.16 -21.95 -24.03
C PHE A 218 -4.02 -23.39 -23.53
N ASP A 219 -2.86 -23.75 -22.98
CA ASP A 219 -2.64 -25.08 -22.40
C ASP A 219 -3.63 -25.39 -21.25
N LYS A 220 -4.04 -24.37 -20.49
CA LYS A 220 -5.04 -24.53 -19.41
C LYS A 220 -6.48 -24.62 -19.89
N GLU A 221 -6.78 -24.12 -21.09
CA GLU A 221 -8.12 -24.18 -21.68
C GLU A 221 -8.38 -25.47 -22.45
N ASP A 222 -7.31 -26.16 -22.87
CA ASP A 222 -7.36 -27.44 -23.58
C ASP A 222 -7.39 -28.68 -22.64
N VAL A 223 -7.37 -28.46 -21.31
CA VAL A 223 -7.55 -29.49 -20.24
C VAL A 223 -8.95 -29.41 -19.64
#